data_AF-A0A2M7I834-F1
#
_entry.id   AF-A0A2M7I834-F1
#
_cell.length_a   1.000
_cell.length_b   1.000
_cell.length_c   1.000
_cell.angle_alpha   90.00
_cell.angle_beta   90.00
_cell.angle_gamma   90.00
#
_symmetry.space_group_name_H-M   'P 1'
#
loop_
_entity.id
_entity.type
_entity.pdbx_description
1 polymer ?
#
loop_
_entity_poly.entity_id
_entity_poly.type
_entity_poly.pdbx_seq_one_letter_code
_entity_poly.pdbx_strand_id
1 'polypeptide(L)' 'KGQVQSQWGKLTDDQFDVIAGKREELLGKIQESHGIGKDEAEQQIKDFEALTKH' A
#
# COMPACT_ATOMS: atom_id res chain seq x y z
N LYS A 1 -4.75 10.87 -7.38
CA LYS A 1 -3.33 10.80 -6.92
C LYS A 1 -3.07 11.39 -5.52
N GLY A 2 -3.87 12.33 -4.98
CA GLY A 2 -3.53 12.98 -3.69
C GLY A 2 -4.03 12.32 -2.38
N GLN A 3 -5.08 11.50 -2.41
CA GLN A 3 -5.70 10.99 -1.17
C GLN A 3 -4.87 9.90 -0.48
N VAL A 4 -4.23 9.05 -1.27
CA VAL A 4 -3.50 7.90 -0.74
C VAL A 4 -2.17 8.35 -0.14
N GLN A 5 -1.45 9.27 -0.77
CA GLN A 5 -0.22 9.83 -0.20
C GLN A 5 -0.43 10.46 1.21
N SER A 6 -1.60 11.02 1.51
CA SER A 6 -1.91 11.55 2.86
C SER A 6 -2.09 10.45 3.91
N GLN A 7 -2.70 9.32 3.53
CA GLN A 7 -2.89 8.19 4.45
C GLN A 7 -1.58 7.43 4.69
N TRP A 8 -0.70 7.44 3.69
CA TRP A 8 0.49 6.60 3.64
C TRP A 8 1.79 7.35 3.93
N GLY A 9 1.79 8.69 3.92
CA GLY A 9 2.76 9.66 4.47
C GLY A 9 4.24 9.54 4.06
N LYS A 10 4.78 8.32 4.07
CA LYS A 10 6.11 7.88 3.64
C LYS A 10 6.09 6.88 2.49
N LEU A 11 5.05 6.05 2.36
CA LEU A 11 4.93 5.10 1.24
C LEU A 11 4.39 5.88 0.03
N THR A 12 5.32 6.37 -0.79
CA THR A 12 5.01 7.14 -2.00
C THR A 12 4.52 6.19 -3.10
N ASP A 13 3.68 6.67 -4.04
CA ASP A 13 3.25 5.93 -5.25
C ASP A 13 4.37 5.12 -5.90
N ASP A 14 5.59 5.66 -5.95
CA ASP A 14 6.81 4.98 -6.44
C ASP A 14 7.14 3.67 -5.72
N GLN A 15 6.99 3.62 -4.39
CA GLN A 15 7.21 2.38 -3.65
C GLN A 15 6.15 1.36 -3.99
N PHE A 16 4.89 1.77 -4.12
CA PHE A 16 3.83 0.87 -4.49
C PHE A 16 3.93 0.37 -5.94
N ASP A 17 4.41 1.18 -6.88
CA ASP A 17 4.65 0.78 -8.27
C ASP A 17 5.74 -0.29 -8.37
N VAL A 18 6.85 -0.09 -7.65
CA VAL A 18 7.92 -1.09 -7.53
C VAL A 18 7.44 -2.37 -6.82
N ILE A 19 6.49 -2.23 -5.90
CA ILE A 19 5.95 -3.34 -5.10
C ILE A 19 4.69 -3.96 -5.73
N ALA A 20 4.17 -3.45 -6.86
CA ALA A 20 3.03 -4.04 -7.56
C ALA A 20 3.27 -5.50 -8.01
N GLY A 21 4.54 -5.95 -8.07
CA GLY A 21 4.92 -7.35 -8.25
C GLY A 21 5.15 -8.17 -6.97
N LYS A 22 5.07 -7.54 -5.79
CA LYS A 22 5.46 -8.12 -4.49
C LYS A 22 4.45 -7.81 -3.39
N ARG A 23 3.20 -8.25 -3.58
CA ARG A 23 2.09 -8.07 -2.62
C ARG A 23 2.46 -8.47 -1.18
N GLU A 24 3.22 -9.56 -1.01
CA GLU A 24 3.64 -10.06 0.32
C GLU A 24 4.64 -9.13 1.02
N GLU A 25 5.56 -8.52 0.28
CA GLU A 25 6.56 -7.59 0.82
C GLU A 25 5.88 -6.27 1.25
N LEU A 26 4.88 -5.84 0.48
CA LEU A 26 4.04 -4.69 0.82
C LEU A 26 3.27 -4.96 2.11
N LEU A 27 2.64 -6.11 2.20
CA LEU A 27 1.81 -6.51 3.32
C LEU A 27 2.61 -6.51 4.63
N GLY A 28 3.84 -7.03 4.62
CA GLY A 28 4.75 -6.93 5.77
C GLY A 28 5.05 -5.48 6.16
N LYS A 29 5.48 -4.65 5.20
CA LYS A 29 5.78 -3.23 5.46
C LYS A 29 4.59 -2.44 5.98
N ILE A 30 3.38 -2.73 5.49
CA ILE A 30 2.15 -2.06 5.90
C ILE A 30 1.80 -2.46 7.33
N GLN A 31 1.87 -3.76 7.64
CA GLN A 31 1.66 -4.25 9.00
C GLN A 31 2.65 -3.61 9.98
N GLU A 32 3.93 -3.53 9.61
CA GLU A 32 4.97 -2.92 10.46
C GLU A 32 4.81 -1.40 10.61
N SER A 33 4.44 -0.70 9.53
CA SER A 33 4.38 0.76 9.53
C SER A 33 3.07 1.31 10.09
N HIS A 34 1.96 0.58 9.97
CA HIS A 34 0.63 1.00 10.43
C HIS A 34 0.16 0.24 11.67
N GLY A 35 0.82 -0.86 12.04
CA GLY A 35 0.44 -1.69 13.19
C GLY A 35 -0.90 -2.40 13.00
N ILE A 36 -1.30 -2.67 11.75
CA ILE A 36 -2.60 -3.23 11.39
C ILE A 36 -2.53 -4.74 11.11
N GLY A 37 -3.70 -5.38 11.12
CA GLY A 37 -3.82 -6.80 10.80
C GLY A 37 -3.64 -7.11 9.31
N LYS A 38 -3.52 -8.40 8.99
CA LYS A 38 -3.33 -8.90 7.61
C LYS A 38 -4.47 -8.51 6.68
N ASP A 39 -5.72 -8.74 7.07
CA ASP A 39 -6.89 -8.34 6.28
C ASP A 39 -6.91 -6.85 5.96
N GLU A 40 -6.62 -6.03 6.96
CA GLU A 40 -6.66 -4.58 6.83
C GLU A 40 -5.53 -4.06 5.93
N ALA A 41 -4.35 -4.68 6.01
CA ALA A 41 -3.26 -4.45 5.07
C ALA A 41 -3.61 -4.91 3.66
N GLU A 42 -4.20 -6.10 3.47
CA GLU A 42 -4.60 -6.60 2.16
C GLU A 42 -5.62 -5.70 1.47
N GLN A 43 -6.62 -5.22 2.22
CA GLN A 43 -7.63 -4.31 1.71
C GLN A 43 -6.98 -3.00 1.23
N GLN A 44 -6.07 -2.46 2.03
CA GLN A 44 -5.33 -1.25 1.72
C GLN A 44 -4.46 -1.37 0.46
N ILE A 45 -3.81 -2.52 0.27
CA ILE A 45 -3.07 -2.82 -0.97
C ILE A 45 -4.02 -2.87 -2.16
N LYS A 46 -5.17 -3.52 -2.00
CA LYS A 46 -6.16 -3.72 -3.06
C LYS A 46 -6.76 -2.40 -3.55
N ASP A 47 -7.09 -1.51 -2.61
CA ASP A 47 -7.54 -0.14 -2.91
C ASP A 47 -6.43 0.66 -3.61
N PHE A 48 -5.17 0.49 -3.21
CA PHE A 48 -4.03 1.12 -3.86
C PHE A 48 -3.86 0.65 -5.31
N GLU A 49 -3.84 -0.67 -5.53
CA GLU A 49 -3.74 -1.28 -6.87
C GLU A 49 -4.87 -0.83 -7.80
N ALA A 50 -6.08 -0.60 -7.26
CA ALA A 50 -7.22 -0.10 -8.02
C ALA A 50 -7.05 1.37 -8.43
N LEU A 51 -6.33 2.17 -7.63
CA LEU A 51 -6.10 3.60 -7.87
C LEU A 51 -4.91 3.88 -8.80
N THR A 52 -3.92 2.98 -8.90
CA THR A 52 -2.75 3.14 -9.77
C THR A 52 -2.92 2.57 -11.17
N LYS A 53 -3.91 1.69 -11.40
CA LYS A 53 -4.14 1.03 -12.70
C LYS A 53 -4.69 1.95 -13.80
N HIS A 54 -4.61 3.27 -13.65
CA HIS A 54 -5.28 4.26 -14.49
C HIS A 54 -4.35 5.31 -15.11
#